data_AF-A0A250WRL5-F1
#
_entry.id   AF-A0A250WRL5-F1
#
_cell.length_a   1.000
_cell.length_b   1.000
_cell.length_c   1.000
_cell.angle_alpha   90.00
_cell.angle_beta   90.00
_cell.angle_gamma   90.00
#
_symmetry.space_group_name_H-M   'P 1'
#
loop_
_entity.id
_entity.type
_entity.pdbx_description
1 polymer ?
#
loop_
_entity_poly.entity_id
_entity_poly.type
_entity_poly.pdbx_seq_one_letter_code
_entity_poly.pdbx_strand_id
1 'polypeptide(L)'
;MFLELPHLRFDGVFVSRNSYIRTGVPDMSRHKVVNLVLYYRYYRFLPDGTLLYRTSPLTISKVAKSLRGHRDSSSQTSSVGDHVFSGRYILKGTMVYIIVVYPNSRSTQIR
;
A
#
# COMPACT_ATOMS: atom_id res chain seq x y z
N MET A 1 12.76 -27.23 -0.29
CA MET A 1 13.21 -26.55 0.96
C MET A 1 12.57 -25.15 1.03
N PHE A 2 12.26 -24.61 2.22
CA PHE A 2 11.55 -23.31 2.40
C PHE A 2 12.26 -22.09 1.75
N LEU A 3 13.54 -22.22 1.41
CA LEU A 3 14.36 -21.19 0.78
C LEU A 3 14.36 -21.23 -0.77
N GLU A 4 13.85 -22.28 -1.39
CA GLU A 4 13.97 -22.50 -2.85
C GLU A 4 12.75 -21.98 -3.64
N LEU A 5 11.60 -21.86 -2.98
CA LEU A 5 10.37 -21.40 -3.60
C LEU A 5 9.98 -20.04 -3.02
N PRO A 6 9.74 -19.02 -3.86
CA PRO A 6 9.28 -17.73 -3.37
C PRO A 6 7.93 -17.92 -2.69
N HIS A 7 7.90 -17.74 -1.37
CA HIS A 7 6.70 -17.85 -0.57
C HIS A 7 6.38 -16.50 0.05
N LEU A 8 5.10 -16.34 0.39
CA LEU A 8 4.61 -15.12 0.97
C LEU A 8 4.91 -15.12 2.48
N ARG A 9 5.44 -14.01 2.99
CA ARG A 9 5.76 -13.81 4.41
C ARG A 9 4.61 -13.10 5.12
N PHE A 10 4.21 -13.63 6.27
CA PHE A 10 3.11 -13.08 7.08
C PHE A 10 3.58 -12.28 8.31
N ASP A 11 4.87 -12.37 8.61
CA ASP A 11 5.52 -11.70 9.74
C ASP A 11 5.91 -10.25 9.44
N GLY A 12 5.93 -9.85 8.16
CA GLY A 12 6.43 -8.57 7.70
C GLY A 12 5.42 -7.69 6.95
N VAL A 13 5.91 -6.54 6.49
CA VAL A 13 5.21 -5.62 5.59
C VAL A 13 6.06 -5.46 4.35
N PHE A 14 5.46 -5.67 3.18
CA PHE A 14 6.08 -5.42 1.90
C PHE A 14 5.94 -3.94 1.53
N VAL A 15 7.02 -3.35 1.02
CA VAL A 15 7.07 -1.93 0.67
C VAL A 15 7.45 -1.78 -0.79
N SER A 16 6.57 -1.14 -1.55
CA SER A 16 6.87 -0.71 -2.92
C SER A 16 7.08 0.80 -2.92
N ARG A 17 8.29 1.23 -3.34
CA ARG A 17 8.63 2.63 -3.52
C ARG A 17 8.19 3.09 -4.90
N ASN A 18 7.37 4.12 -4.97
CA ASN A 18 6.98 4.77 -6.21
C ASN A 18 7.42 6.23 -6.18
N SER A 19 8.11 6.65 -7.23
CA SER A 19 8.50 8.05 -7.42
C SER A 19 8.11 8.53 -8.81
N TYR A 20 7.64 9.77 -8.91
CA TYR A 20 7.38 10.41 -10.19
C TYR A 20 7.86 11.86 -10.18
N ILE A 21 8.12 12.38 -11.37
CA ILE A 21 8.55 13.75 -11.57
C ILE A 21 7.30 14.59 -11.84
N ARG A 22 7.04 15.60 -11.00
CA ARG A 22 5.97 16.58 -11.17
C ARG A 22 6.57 17.91 -11.60
N THR A 23 6.24 18.34 -12.82
CA THR A 23 6.60 19.68 -13.29
C THR A 23 5.89 20.73 -12.43
N GLY A 24 6.64 21.69 -11.91
CA GLY A 24 6.10 22.87 -11.24
C GLY A 24 5.33 23.76 -12.22
N VAL A 25 4.53 24.69 -11.68
CA VAL A 25 3.90 25.72 -12.50
C VAL A 25 5.03 26.62 -13.03
N PRO A 26 5.13 26.86 -14.35
CA PRO A 26 6.09 27.80 -14.88
C PRO A 26 5.69 29.20 -14.40
N ASP A 27 6.41 29.73 -13.44
CA ASP A 27 6.25 31.11 -13.02
C ASP A 27 6.94 32.03 -14.06
N MET A 28 6.43 33.25 -14.24
CA MET A 28 6.97 34.25 -15.20
C MET A 28 8.41 34.70 -14.87
N SER A 29 9.02 34.15 -13.83
CA SER A 29 10.40 34.35 -13.42
C SER A 29 11.24 33.08 -13.63
N ARG A 30 11.82 32.95 -14.83
CA ARG A 30 13.04 32.22 -15.26
C ARG A 30 13.39 30.78 -14.76
N HIS A 31 12.70 30.17 -13.81
CA HIS A 31 13.06 28.85 -13.29
C HIS A 31 11.95 27.82 -13.51
N LYS A 32 12.22 26.79 -14.32
CA LYS A 32 11.38 25.60 -14.43
C LYS A 32 11.63 24.72 -13.21
N VAL A 33 10.80 24.84 -12.18
CA VAL A 33 10.89 23.99 -10.99
C VAL A 33 10.41 22.58 -11.32
N VAL A 34 11.18 21.57 -10.92
CA VAL A 34 10.82 20.16 -11.07
C VAL A 34 10.80 19.52 -9.68
N ASN A 35 9.68 18.91 -9.31
CA ASN A 35 9.49 18.29 -8.00
C ASN A 35 9.56 16.77 -8.13
N LEU A 36 10.42 16.12 -7.34
CA LEU A 36 10.42 14.66 -7.21
C LEU A 36 9.42 14.26 -6.13
N VAL A 37 8.32 13.63 -6.52
CA VAL A 37 7.30 13.14 -5.58
C VAL A 37 7.57 11.67 -5.27
N LEU A 38 7.61 11.35 -3.98
CA LEU A 38 7.89 10.01 -3.46
C LEU A 38 6.73 9.55 -2.58
N TYR A 39 6.24 8.34 -2.84
CA TYR A 39 5.29 7.68 -1.96
C TYR A 39 5.57 6.18 -1.88
N TYR A 40 5.02 5.57 -0.83
CA TYR A 40 5.17 4.15 -0.56
C TYR A 40 3.82 3.47 -0.57
N ARG A 41 3.76 2.31 -1.21
CA ARG A 41 2.65 1.36 -1.09
C ARG A 41 3.05 0.25 -0.14
N TYR A 42 2.29 0.11 0.93
CA TYR A 42 2.50 -0.88 1.98
C TYR A 42 1.48 -2.00 1.84
N TYR A 43 1.97 -3.23 1.84
CA TYR A 43 1.16 -4.44 1.76
C TYR A 43 1.48 -5.33 2.96
N ARG A 44 0.45 -5.77 3.68
CA ARG A 44 0.59 -6.79 4.71
C ARG A 44 -0.38 -7.92 4.43
N PHE A 45 0.19 -9.11 4.29
CA PHE A 45 -0.57 -10.33 4.04
C PHE A 45 -0.74 -11.09 5.33
N LEU A 46 -1.94 -11.61 5.53
CA LEU A 46 -2.31 -12.38 6.71
C LEU A 46 -2.59 -13.83 6.32
N PRO A 47 -2.32 -14.82 7.21
CA PRO A 47 -2.46 -16.24 6.88
C PRO A 47 -3.87 -16.68 6.42
N ASP A 48 -4.89 -15.88 6.74
CA ASP A 48 -6.30 -16.10 6.40
C ASP A 48 -6.66 -15.67 4.96
N GLY A 49 -5.69 -15.24 4.16
CA GLY A 49 -5.92 -14.72 2.81
C GLY A 49 -6.34 -13.25 2.78
N THR A 50 -6.33 -12.55 3.93
CA THR A 50 -6.63 -11.12 4.01
C THR A 50 -5.39 -10.29 3.69
N LEU A 51 -5.61 -9.20 2.96
CA LEU A 51 -4.60 -8.19 2.67
C LEU A 51 -4.96 -6.87 3.35
N LEU A 52 -3.98 -6.22 3.96
CA LEU A 52 -4.04 -4.81 4.34
C LEU A 52 -3.18 -3.98 3.39
N TYR A 53 -3.76 -2.90 2.87
CA TYR A 53 -3.16 -2.02 1.88
C TYR A 53 -3.20 -0.57 2.36
N ARG A 54 -2.07 0.13 2.25
CA ARG A 54 -2.00 1.58 2.54
C ARG A 54 -1.02 2.28 1.61
N THR A 55 -1.42 3.43 1.11
CA THR A 55 -0.53 4.33 0.37
C THR A 55 -0.20 5.54 1.24
N SER A 56 1.09 5.82 1.44
CA SER A 56 1.52 6.95 2.26
C SER A 56 2.93 7.42 1.87
N PRO A 57 3.21 8.73 1.95
CA PRO A 57 4.59 9.24 1.85
C PRO A 57 5.40 9.02 3.13
N LEU A 58 4.77 8.62 4.23
CA LEU A 58 5.43 8.41 5.51
C LEU A 58 6.28 7.13 5.51
N THR A 59 7.31 7.09 6.37
CA THR A 59 8.20 5.94 6.54
C THR A 59 7.49 4.76 7.22
N ILE A 60 8.03 3.55 7.03
CA ILE A 60 7.47 2.31 7.59
C ILE A 60 7.28 2.38 9.11
N SER A 61 8.18 3.04 9.85
CA SER A 61 8.07 3.16 11.32
C SER A 61 6.81 3.91 11.75
N LYS A 62 6.34 4.87 10.95
CA LYS A 62 5.11 5.64 11.21
C LYS A 62 3.85 4.87 10.82
N VAL A 63 3.94 4.02 9.79
CA VAL A 63 2.79 3.34 9.17
C VAL A 63 2.58 1.92 9.72
N ALA A 64 3.64 1.24 10.16
CA ALA A 64 3.60 -0.18 10.52
C ALA A 64 2.55 -0.51 11.57
N LYS A 65 2.29 0.39 12.52
CA LYS A 65 1.26 0.22 13.56
C LYS A 65 -0.16 0.16 12.98
N SER A 66 -0.46 0.94 11.95
CA SER A 66 -1.80 0.92 11.32
C SER A 66 -2.07 -0.39 10.57
N LEU A 67 -1.02 -1.13 10.22
CA LEU A 67 -1.12 -2.40 9.50
C LEU A 67 -1.16 -3.62 10.44
N ARG A 68 -1.25 -3.45 11.76
CA ARG A 68 -1.10 -4.57 12.73
C ARG A 68 -2.31 -5.49 12.87
N GLY A 69 -3.50 -5.13 12.43
CA GLY A 69 -4.67 -6.01 12.56
C GLY A 69 -5.81 -5.70 11.62
N HIS A 70 -6.64 -6.71 11.36
CA HIS A 70 -7.95 -6.56 10.76
C HIS A 70 -8.81 -5.81 11.78
N ARG A 71 -8.88 -4.48 11.65
CA ARG A 71 -9.93 -3.73 12.33
C ARG A 71 -11.20 -3.98 11.54
N ASP A 72 -12.21 -4.56 12.20
CA ASP A 72 -13.53 -4.63 11.62
C ASP A 72 -13.94 -3.24 11.16
N SER A 73 -14.46 -3.19 9.94
CA SER A 73 -14.88 -1.99 9.21
C SER A 73 -15.85 -1.08 10.00
N SER A 74 -16.40 -1.57 11.10
CA SER A 74 -17.31 -0.91 12.03
C SER A 74 -16.64 0.07 13.00
N SER A 75 -15.31 0.01 13.18
CA SER A 75 -14.56 0.85 14.12
C SER A 75 -13.74 1.96 13.44
N GLN A 76 -14.24 2.51 12.33
CA GLN A 76 -13.68 3.70 11.68
C GLN A 76 -13.91 4.96 12.53
N THR A 77 -13.18 5.09 13.64
CA THR A 77 -12.85 6.42 14.19
C THR A 77 -11.65 6.93 13.39
N SER A 78 -11.94 7.38 12.18
CA SER A 78 -10.94 7.87 11.22
C SER A 78 -10.33 9.19 11.71
N SER A 79 -9.17 9.12 12.35
CA SER A 79 -8.25 10.25 12.32
C SER A 79 -7.89 10.50 10.85
N VAL A 80 -8.14 11.70 10.37
CA VAL A 80 -7.85 12.18 9.00
C VAL A 80 -6.42 11.78 8.61
N GLY A 81 -6.25 10.71 7.82
CA GLY A 81 -4.93 10.23 7.38
C GLY A 81 -4.58 8.75 7.64
N ASP A 82 -5.42 8.00 8.37
CA ASP A 82 -5.20 6.56 8.60
C ASP A 82 -6.07 5.68 7.69
N HIS A 83 -6.01 5.93 6.37
CA HIS A 83 -6.72 5.12 5.37
C HIS A 83 -5.97 3.82 5.09
N VAL A 84 -6.32 2.78 5.84
CA VAL A 84 -5.95 1.38 5.55
C VAL A 84 -7.12 0.72 4.85
N PHE A 85 -6.88 0.17 3.67
CA PHE A 85 -7.86 -0.60 2.91
C PHE A 85 -7.64 -2.09 3.16
N SER A 86 -8.73 -2.84 3.25
CA SER A 86 -8.70 -4.29 3.32
C SER A 86 -9.02 -4.91 1.97
N GLY A 87 -8.51 -6.12 1.77
CA GLY A 87 -8.64 -6.86 0.53
C GLY A 87 -8.40 -8.34 0.73
N ARG A 88 -8.37 -9.07 -0.38
CA ARG A 88 -8.03 -10.50 -0.42
C ARG A 88 -6.84 -10.71 -1.35
N TYR A 89 -6.08 -11.77 -1.07
CA TYR A 89 -5.02 -12.19 -1.97
C TYR A 89 -5.06 -13.70 -2.21
N ILE A 90 -4.48 -14.11 -3.34
CA ILE A 90 -4.28 -15.52 -3.69
C ILE A 90 -2.88 -15.65 -4.29
N LEU A 91 -2.11 -16.65 -3.83
CA LEU A 91 -0.85 -17.05 -4.43
C LEU A 91 -1.10 -18.17 -5.44
N LYS A 92 -0.70 -17.98 -6.70
CA LYS A 92 -0.71 -19.03 -7.73
C LYS A 92 0.70 -19.19 -8.28
N GLY A 93 1.34 -20.32 -7.98
CA GLY A 93 2.74 -20.53 -8.32
C GLY A 93 3.61 -19.44 -7.67
N THR A 94 4.22 -18.61 -8.50
CA THR A 94 5.09 -17.49 -8.07
C THR A 94 4.40 -16.11 -8.12
N MET A 95 3.13 -16.05 -8.54
CA MET A 95 2.39 -14.80 -8.69
C MET A 95 1.37 -14.58 -7.58
N VAL A 96 1.34 -13.36 -7.06
CA VAL A 96 0.38 -12.92 -6.05
C VAL A 96 -0.68 -12.05 -6.72
N TYR A 97 -1.94 -12.48 -6.63
CA TYR A 97 -3.09 -11.72 -7.10
C TYR A 97 -3.76 -11.05 -5.92
N ILE A 98 -4.02 -9.75 -6.04
CA ILE A 98 -4.58 -8.93 -4.97
C ILE A 98 -5.87 -8.28 -5.46
N ILE A 99 -6.88 -8.26 -4.60
CA ILE A 99 -8.12 -7.50 -4.78
C ILE A 99 -8.29 -6.58 -3.58
N VAL A 100 -8.36 -5.27 -3.83
CA VAL A 100 -8.63 -4.25 -2.80
C VAL A 100 -10.00 -3.64 -3.04
N VAL A 101 -10.76 -3.45 -1.96
CA VAL A 101 -12.06 -2.78 -2.00
C VAL A 101 -11.88 -1.37 -1.46
N TYR A 102 -12.05 -0.37 -2.31
CA TYR A 102 -12.07 1.03 -1.87
C TYR A 102 -13.50 1.45 -1.52
N PRO A 103 -13.70 2.33 -0.52
CA PRO A 103 -14.99 2.92 -0.22
C PRO A 103 -15.59 3.55 -1.48
N ASN A 104 -16.86 3.27 -1.74
CA ASN A 104 -17.61 3.80 -2.88
C ASN A 104 -17.01 3.50 -4.26
N SER A 105 -16.19 2.45 -4.39
CA SER A 105 -15.58 2.06 -5.66
C SER A 105 -15.75 0.56 -5.94
N ARG A 106 -15.54 0.17 -7.20
CA ARG A 106 -15.47 -1.24 -7.59
C ARG A 106 -14.17 -1.86 -7.09
N SER A 107 -14.23 -3.14 -6.77
CA SER A 107 -13.05 -3.94 -6.42
C SER A 107 -11.96 -3.78 -7.48
N THR A 108 -10.78 -3.35 -7.06
CA THR A 108 -9.65 -3.11 -7.96
C THR A 108 -8.66 -4.26 -7.83
N GLN A 109 -8.39 -4.93 -8.95
CA GLN A 109 -7.30 -5.90 -9.02
C GLN A 109 -5.97 -5.15 -9.11
N ILE A 110 -5.05 -5.46 -8.21
CA ILE A 110 -3.67 -4.97 -8.25
C ILE A 110 -2.79 -6.14 -8.69
N ARG A 111 -2.00 -5.94 -9.75
CA ARG A 111 -1.04 -6.91 -10.30
C ARG A 111 0.39 -6.44 -10.04
#